data_AF-A0A844HQI8-F1
#
_entry.id   AF-A0A844HQI8-F1
#
_cell.length_a   1.000
_cell.length_b   1.000
_cell.length_c   1.000
_cell.angle_alpha   90.00
_cell.angle_beta   90.00
_cell.angle_gamma   90.00
#
_symmetry.space_group_name_H-M   'P 1'
#
loop_
_entity.id
_entity.type
_entity.pdbx_description
1 polymer ?
#
loop_
_entity_poly.entity_id
_entity_poly.type
_entity_poly.pdbx_seq_one_letter_code
_entity_poly.pdbx_strand_id
1 'polypeptide(L)' 'MTNTDSMTATDAGKHILDLKKRYASNDVDITDLILEKFNCRIAAINDEGAVWIEDPQTGHWLDADRTAELIAFLERT' A
#
# COMPACT_ATOMS: atom_id res chain seq x y z
N MET A 1 -15.09 -25.38 -4.98
CA MET A 1 -14.97 -24.46 -3.82
C MET A 1 -13.96 -23.41 -4.22
N THR A 2 -14.37 -22.14 -4.26
CA THR A 2 -13.51 -21.01 -4.59
C THR A 2 -12.50 -20.83 -3.45
N ASN A 3 -11.22 -21.10 -3.71
CA ASN A 3 -10.13 -20.72 -2.81
C ASN A 3 -10.04 -19.20 -2.85
N THR A 4 -10.69 -18.52 -1.90
CA THR A 4 -10.35 -17.14 -1.58
C THR A 4 -9.09 -17.23 -0.72
N ASP A 5 -7.92 -17.31 -1.37
CA ASP A 5 -6.63 -17.17 -0.70
C ASP A 5 -6.63 -15.84 0.04
N SER A 6 -6.88 -15.91 1.34
CA SER A 6 -6.94 -14.75 2.21
C SER A 6 -5.51 -14.33 2.47
N MET A 7 -5.03 -13.33 1.73
CA MET A 7 -3.71 -12.74 1.93
C MET A 7 -3.59 -12.28 3.38
N THR A 8 -2.59 -12.77 4.10
CA THR A 8 -2.35 -12.37 5.49
C THR A 8 -1.73 -10.97 5.53
N ALA A 9 -1.84 -10.26 6.66
CA ALA A 9 -1.23 -8.94 6.83
C ALA A 9 0.29 -8.97 6.57
N THR A 10 0.97 -10.05 6.96
CA THR A 10 2.41 -10.25 6.70
C THR A 10 2.71 -10.44 5.21
N ASP A 11 1.85 -11.13 4.46
CA ASP A 11 2.05 -11.33 3.02
C ASP A 11 1.77 -10.04 2.24
N ALA A 12 0.73 -9.30 2.64
CA ALA A 12 0.41 -7.99 2.07
C ALA A 12 1.56 -6.99 2.30
N GLY A 13 2.11 -6.94 3.51
CA GLY A 13 3.24 -6.08 3.85
C GLY A 13 4.50 -6.39 3.01
N LYS A 14 4.87 -7.67 2.90
CA LYS A 14 5.97 -8.10 2.01
C LYS A 14 5.73 -7.67 0.57
N HIS A 15 4.50 -7.81 0.07
CA HIS A 15 4.15 -7.42 -1.29
C HIS A 15 4.30 -5.90 -1.49
N ILE A 16 3.83 -5.08 -0.56
CA ILE A 16 4.03 -3.62 -0.61
C ILE A 16 5.52 -3.26 -0.65
N LEU A 17 6.36 -3.90 0.17
CA LEU A 17 7.81 -3.67 0.15
C LEU A 17 8.46 -4.06 -1.19
N ASP A 18 8.00 -5.14 -1.81
CA ASP A 18 8.49 -5.58 -3.11
C ASP A 18 8.01 -4.66 -4.24
N LEU A 19 6.79 -4.12 -4.16
CA LEU A 19 6.34 -3.05 -5.06
C LEU A 19 7.21 -1.80 -4.89
N LYS A 20 7.45 -1.35 -3.65
CA LYS A 20 8.31 -0.20 -3.35
C LYS A 20 9.68 -0.30 -4.02
N LYS A 21 10.33 -1.47 -3.94
CA LYS A 21 11.63 -1.72 -4.58
C LYS A 21 11.56 -1.69 -6.10
N ARG A 22 10.48 -2.24 -6.69
CA ARG A 22 10.26 -2.25 -8.15
C ARG A 22 10.10 -0.84 -8.69
N TYR A 23 9.26 -0.01 -8.06
CA TYR A 23 9.06 1.38 -8.48
C TYR A 23 10.28 2.26 -8.23
N ALA A 24 10.99 2.08 -7.10
CA ALA A 24 12.24 2.79 -6.86
C ALA A 24 13.29 2.49 -7.94
N SER A 25 13.28 1.29 -8.52
CA SER A 25 14.16 0.93 -9.65
C SER A 25 13.77 1.66 -10.95
N ASN A 26 12.54 2.17 -11.04
CA ASN A 26 12.01 2.94 -12.16
C ASN A 26 12.00 4.46 -11.87
N ASP A 27 12.65 4.91 -10.79
CA ASP A 27 12.67 6.32 -10.35
C ASP A 27 11.26 6.89 -10.03
N VAL A 28 10.35 6.02 -9.57
CA VAL A 28 8.99 6.39 -9.14
C VAL A 28 8.86 6.19 -7.63
N ASP A 29 8.38 7.20 -6.91
CA ASP A 29 8.04 7.07 -5.49
C ASP A 29 6.60 6.57 -5.35
N ILE A 30 6.43 5.36 -4.82
CA ILE A 30 5.08 4.81 -4.59
C ILE A 30 4.30 5.60 -3.55
N THR A 31 4.97 6.38 -2.72
CA THR A 31 4.32 7.26 -1.74
C THR A 31 3.44 8.28 -2.44
N ASP A 32 3.89 8.82 -3.58
CA ASP A 32 3.09 9.76 -4.38
C ASP A 32 1.87 9.07 -4.99
N LEU A 33 2.02 7.83 -5.45
CA LEU A 33 0.90 7.01 -5.94
C LEU A 33 -0.12 6.68 -4.84
N ILE A 34 0.34 6.49 -3.59
CA ILE A 34 -0.52 6.28 -2.42
C ILE A 34 -1.27 7.57 -2.07
N LEU A 35 -0.58 8.72 -2.10
CA LEU A 35 -1.20 10.03 -1.90
C LEU A 35 -2.33 10.26 -2.92
N GLU A 36 -2.09 9.94 -4.20
CA GLU A 36 -3.09 10.03 -5.26
C GLU A 36 -4.26 9.07 -5.01
N LYS A 37 -3.98 7.79 -4.75
CA LYS A 37 -4.98 6.74 -4.62
C LYS A 37 -5.97 7.00 -3.48
N PHE A 38 -5.48 7.49 -2.34
CA PHE A 38 -6.31 7.74 -1.16
C PHE A 38 -6.69 9.21 -0.99
N ASN A 39 -6.18 10.10 -1.84
CA ASN A 39 -6.38 11.55 -1.73
C ASN A 39 -6.08 12.07 -0.31
N CYS A 40 -4.94 11.65 0.24
CA CYS A 40 -4.49 11.98 1.59
C CYS A 40 -3.32 12.98 1.55
N ARG A 41 -2.96 13.56 2.70
CA ARG A 41 -1.88 14.57 2.80
C ARG A 41 -0.51 13.94 3.01
N ILE A 42 -0.44 12.87 3.80
CA ILE A 42 0.79 12.14 4.09
C ILE A 42 0.55 10.66 3.84
N ALA A 43 1.50 10.02 3.18
CA ALA A 43 1.59 8.58 3.09
C ALA A 43 2.97 8.15 3.58
N ALA A 44 3.04 7.02 4.26
CA ALA A 44 4.30 6.42 4.70
C ALA A 44 4.19 4.91 4.73
N ILE A 45 5.33 4.25 4.54
CA ILE A 45 5.43 2.78 4.57
C ILE A 45 6.51 2.43 5.57
N ASN A 46 6.17 1.62 6.56
CA ASN A 46 7.12 1.16 7.56
C ASN A 46 7.95 -0.04 7.06
N ASP A 47 8.85 -0.54 7.91
CA ASP A 47 9.76 -1.64 7.57
C ASP A 47 9.06 -3.01 7.42
N GLU A 48 7.79 -3.10 7.81
CA GLU A 48 6.95 -4.29 7.64
C GLU A 48 6.08 -4.21 6.38
N GLY A 49 6.09 -3.07 5.68
CA GLY A 49 5.21 -2.81 4.54
C GLY A 49 3.78 -2.42 4.91
N ALA A 50 3.51 -2.13 6.19
CA ALA A 50 2.27 -1.49 6.58
C ALA A 50 2.27 -0.04 6.11
N VAL A 51 1.10 0.43 5.67
CA VAL A 51 0.93 1.76 5.07
C VAL A 51 0.15 2.64 6.02
N TRP A 52 0.73 3.78 6.38
CA TRP A 52 0.07 4.86 7.11
C TRP A 52 -0.40 5.91 6.12
N ILE A 53 -1.64 6.38 6.29
CA ILE A 53 -2.15 7.56 5.60
C ILE A 53 -2.65 8.58 6.62
N GLU A 54 -2.45 9.86 6.32
CA GLU A 54 -2.97 10.98 7.11
C GLU A 54 -3.76 11.93 6.22
N ASP A 55 -5.05 12.05 6.54
CA ASP A 55 -5.92 13.11 6.07
C ASP A 55 -5.78 14.34 6.97
N PRO A 56 -6.24 15.54 6.54
CA PRO A 56 -6.16 16.75 7.36
C PRO A 56 -6.81 16.64 8.75
N GLN A 57 -7.68 15.65 8.97
CA GLN A 57 -8.42 15.45 10.21
C GLN A 57 -7.91 14.27 11.06
N THR A 58 -7.37 13.22 10.45
CA THR A 58 -7.01 11.96 11.13
C THR A 58 -5.94 11.19 10.35
N GLY A 59 -5.09 10.44 11.06
CA GLY A 59 -4.19 9.46 10.44
C GLY A 59 -4.40 8.05 10.99
N HIS A 60 -4.24 7.05 10.14
CA HIS A 60 -4.41 5.64 10.47
C HIS A 60 -3.57 4.73 9.58
N TRP A 61 -3.29 3.52 10.08
CA TRP A 61 -2.77 2.43 9.28
C TRP A 61 -3.89 1.85 8.42
N LEU A 62 -3.58 1.50 7.18
CA LEU A 62 -4.52 0.77 6.34
C LEU A 62 -4.85 -0.59 6.96
N ASP A 63 -6.13 -0.94 6.93
CA ASP A 63 -6.58 -2.29 7.22
C ASP A 63 -6.32 -3.24 6.05
N ALA A 64 -6.66 -4.52 6.22
CA ALA A 64 -6.40 -5.56 5.23
C ALA A 64 -7.11 -5.27 3.88
N ASP A 65 -8.35 -4.80 3.92
CA ASP A 65 -9.14 -4.53 2.71
C ASP A 65 -8.57 -3.36 1.92
N ARG A 66 -8.26 -2.26 2.61
CA ARG A 66 -7.61 -1.09 2.00
C ARG A 66 -6.21 -1.40 1.48
N THR A 67 -5.47 -2.25 2.18
CA THR A 67 -4.15 -2.71 1.72
C THR A 67 -4.27 -3.54 0.44
N ALA A 68 -5.26 -4.43 0.36
CA ALA A 68 -5.54 -5.19 -0.86
C ALA A 68 -5.97 -4.28 -2.03
N GLU A 69 -6.80 -3.26 -1.78
CA GLU A 69 -7.16 -2.24 -2.78
C GLU A 69 -5.93 -1.48 -3.30
N LEU A 70 -5.00 -1.13 -2.41
CA LEU A 70 -3.75 -0.45 -2.79
C LEU A 70 -2.87 -1.34 -3.66
N ILE A 71 -2.66 -2.60 -3.26
CA ILE A 71 -1.85 -3.56 -4.04
C ILE A 71 -2.43 -3.70 -5.45
N ALA A 72 -3.74 -3.91 -5.58
CA ALA A 72 -4.39 -4.06 -6.88
C ALA A 72 -4.31 -2.79 -7.76
N PHE A 73 -4.24 -1.61 -7.16
CA PHE A 73 -4.01 -0.35 -7.88
C PHE A 73 -2.58 -0.22 -8.38
N LEU A 74 -1.59 -0.48 -7.52
CA LEU A 74 -0.17 -0.42 -7.87
C LEU A 74 0.14 -1.44 -8.98
N GLU A 75 -0.36 -2.67 -8.90
CA GLU A 75 -0.09 -3.67 -9.95
C GLU A 75 -0.63 -3.31 -11.36
N ARG A 76 -1.52 -2.31 -11.46
CA ARG A 76 -2.10 -1.84 -12.73
C ARG A 76 -1.45 -0.56 -13.26
N THR A 77 -0.57 0.06 -12.48
CA THR A 77 0.07 1.36 -12.77
C THR A 77 1.47 1.14 -13.29
#